data_AF-A0A8J6WBB9-F1
#
_entry.id   AF-A0A8J6WBB9-F1
#
_cell.length_a   1.000
_cell.length_b   1.000
_cell.length_c   1.000
_cell.angle_alpha   90.00
_cell.angle_beta   90.00
_cell.angle_gamma   90.00
#
_symmetry.space_group_name_H-M   'P 1'
#
loop_
_entity.id
_entity.type
_entity.pdbx_description
1 polymer ?
#
loop_
_entity_poly.entity_id
_entity_poly.type
_entity_poly.pdbx_seq_one_letter_code
_entity_poly.pdbx_strand_id
1 'polypeptide(L)'
;MTKLDCCDLCEYCAHSPYLVCAEHPRGVEGDRCPDFRMNTGAVAVPDDPLAWYGEEWQPAGASYYDSELVLDPVQRLNLEQRLEMLDTHPLFTSRCPNCEMPVPKATEGQIHWDCGHCGWADDSL
;
A
#
# COMPACT_ATOMS: atom_id res chain seq x y z
N MET A 1 3.85 -39.91 11.90
CA MET A 1 3.46 -38.77 11.06
C MET A 1 3.63 -39.22 9.64
N THR A 2 2.54 -39.56 8.97
CA THR A 2 2.63 -40.25 7.67
C THR A 2 2.33 -39.24 6.59
N LYS A 3 3.40 -38.74 5.95
CA LYS A 3 3.28 -38.12 4.63
C LYS A 3 2.75 -39.20 3.68
N LEU A 4 1.65 -38.91 3.00
CA LEU A 4 1.08 -39.81 1.99
C LEU A 4 1.80 -39.61 0.65
N ASP A 5 1.79 -40.61 -0.22
CA ASP A 5 2.42 -40.53 -1.55
C ASP A 5 1.83 -39.41 -2.42
N CYS A 6 0.55 -39.08 -2.22
CA CYS A 6 -0.09 -37.98 -2.92
C CYS A 6 0.30 -36.59 -2.40
N CYS A 7 0.91 -36.46 -1.21
CA CYS A 7 1.21 -35.16 -0.61
C CYS A 7 2.17 -34.33 -1.46
N ASP A 8 3.13 -34.97 -2.15
CA ASP A 8 4.09 -34.27 -3.02
C ASP A 8 3.47 -33.66 -4.28
N LEU A 9 2.28 -34.14 -4.65
CA LEU A 9 1.53 -33.67 -5.82
C LEU A 9 0.43 -32.68 -5.41
N CYS A 10 0.31 -32.36 -4.13
CA CYS A 10 -0.73 -31.49 -3.62
C CYS A 10 -0.37 -30.01 -3.82
N GLU A 11 -1.34 -29.17 -4.19
CA GLU A 11 -1.20 -27.71 -4.25
C GLU A 11 -0.70 -27.11 -2.93
N TYR A 12 -1.07 -27.74 -1.81
CA TYR A 12 -0.71 -27.27 -0.47
C TYR A 12 0.61 -27.82 0.07
N CYS A 13 1.37 -28.59 -0.73
CA CYS A 13 2.64 -29.17 -0.30
C CYS A 13 3.58 -28.08 0.24
N ALA A 14 4.10 -28.25 1.46
CA ALA A 14 4.90 -27.22 2.11
C ALA A 14 6.34 -27.14 1.59
N HIS A 15 6.77 -28.11 0.76
CA HIS A 15 8.13 -28.25 0.26
C HIS A 15 9.21 -28.10 1.35
N SER A 16 8.88 -28.50 2.58
CA SER A 16 9.70 -28.31 3.77
C SER A 16 10.01 -29.67 4.40
N PRO A 17 11.23 -29.88 4.94
CA PRO A 17 11.55 -31.09 5.67
C PRO A 17 10.82 -31.18 7.03
N TYR A 18 10.22 -30.07 7.50
CA TYR A 18 9.58 -30.00 8.81
C TYR A 18 8.05 -30.08 8.76
N LEU A 19 7.45 -29.77 7.61
CA LEU A 19 6.00 -29.65 7.44
C LEU A 19 5.53 -30.46 6.22
N VAL A 20 4.38 -31.14 6.34
CA VAL A 20 3.81 -31.91 5.20
C VAL A 20 3.11 -30.98 4.20
N CYS A 21 2.10 -30.23 4.64
CA CYS A 21 1.39 -29.23 3.84
C CYS A 21 0.85 -28.09 4.73
N ALA A 22 0.36 -27.01 4.11
CA ALA A 22 -0.19 -25.86 4.81
C ALA A 22 -1.41 -26.22 5.68
N GLU A 23 -2.32 -27.05 5.16
CA GLU A 23 -3.56 -27.46 5.85
C GLU A 23 -3.33 -28.52 6.93
N HIS A 24 -2.36 -29.40 6.71
CA HIS A 24 -2.00 -30.47 7.64
C HIS A 24 -0.49 -30.48 7.91
N PRO A 25 0.01 -29.54 8.74
CA PRO A 25 1.43 -29.44 9.08
C PRO A 25 2.07 -30.76 9.53
N ARG A 26 1.28 -31.60 10.22
CA ARG A 26 1.70 -32.90 10.79
C ARG A 26 1.29 -34.13 9.96
N GLY A 27 0.64 -33.93 8.82
CA GLY A 27 -0.01 -34.99 8.04
C GLY A 27 -1.38 -35.39 8.60
N VAL A 28 -2.04 -36.32 7.91
CA VAL A 28 -3.39 -36.82 8.22
C VAL A 28 -3.34 -38.27 8.71
N GLU A 29 -4.41 -38.69 9.38
CA GLU A 29 -4.62 -40.10 9.74
C GLU A 29 -5.41 -40.81 8.64
N GLY A 30 -4.93 -41.98 8.19
CA GLY A 30 -5.54 -42.78 7.12
C GLY A 30 -4.67 -42.90 5.87
N ASP A 31 -5.26 -43.44 4.81
CA ASP A 31 -4.62 -43.70 3.50
C ASP A 31 -4.95 -42.62 2.45
N ARG A 32 -5.87 -41.71 2.76
CA ARG A 32 -6.33 -40.64 1.85
C ARG A 32 -6.44 -39.32 2.59
N CYS A 33 -5.96 -38.25 1.95
CA CYS A 33 -6.09 -36.90 2.46
C CYS A 33 -7.42 -36.27 1.99
N PRO A 34 -8.27 -35.78 2.92
CA PRO A 34 -9.54 -35.15 2.57
C PRO A 34 -9.36 -33.83 1.80
N ASP A 35 -8.26 -33.12 2.05
CA ASP A 35 -7.96 -31.81 1.47
C ASP A 35 -6.96 -31.90 0.30
N PHE A 36 -6.75 -33.10 -0.26
CA PHE A 36 -5.87 -33.27 -1.42
C PHE A 36 -6.42 -32.53 -2.63
N ARG A 37 -5.61 -31.61 -3.17
CA ARG A 37 -5.85 -30.94 -4.45
C ARG A 37 -4.66 -31.16 -5.36
N MET A 38 -4.87 -31.79 -6.50
CA MET A 38 -3.81 -32.01 -7.48
C MET A 38 -3.25 -30.67 -7.94
N ASN A 39 -1.95 -30.46 -7.75
CA ASN A 39 -1.25 -29.35 -8.35
C ASN A 39 -1.18 -29.59 -9.87
N THR A 40 -2.06 -28.92 -10.61
CA THR A 40 -2.08 -28.99 -12.08
C THR A 40 -1.02 -28.12 -12.74
N GLY A 41 -0.15 -27.46 -11.96
CA GLY A 41 0.89 -26.56 -12.46
C GLY A 41 0.35 -25.30 -13.16
N ALA A 42 -0.97 -25.13 -13.21
CA ALA A 42 -1.63 -23.97 -13.81
C ALA A 42 -1.76 -22.84 -12.78
N VAL A 43 -0.65 -22.48 -12.14
CA VAL A 43 -0.55 -21.11 -11.62
C VAL A 43 -0.40 -20.28 -12.88
N ALA A 44 -1.40 -19.45 -13.19
CA ALA A 44 -1.24 -18.40 -14.19
C ALA A 44 -0.16 -17.46 -13.63
N VAL A 45 1.10 -17.80 -13.89
CA VAL A 45 2.22 -16.88 -13.70
C VAL A 45 1.89 -15.75 -14.66
N PRO A 46 1.60 -14.54 -14.17
CA PRO A 46 1.47 -13.41 -15.08
C PRO A 46 2.75 -13.35 -15.91
N ASP A 47 2.64 -13.09 -17.21
CA ASP A 47 3.82 -12.95 -18.09
C ASP A 47 4.81 -11.87 -17.58
N ASP A 48 4.34 -11.02 -16.65
CA ASP A 48 5.14 -10.07 -15.91
C ASP A 48 5.53 -10.62 -14.52
N PRO A 49 6.80 -11.00 -14.30
CA PRO A 49 7.32 -11.37 -12.98
C PRO A 49 7.14 -10.28 -11.93
N LEU A 50 7.05 -9.00 -12.31
CA LEU A 50 6.79 -7.90 -11.37
C LEU A 50 5.35 -7.88 -10.87
N ALA A 51 4.39 -8.52 -11.54
CA ALA A 51 3.01 -8.58 -11.07
C ALA A 51 2.85 -9.42 -9.79
N TRP A 52 3.78 -10.34 -9.51
CA TRP A 52 3.82 -11.10 -8.26
C TRP A 52 4.46 -10.31 -7.10
N TYR A 53 5.35 -9.38 -7.41
CA TYR A 53 6.10 -8.56 -6.45
C TYR A 53 5.65 -7.09 -6.42
N GLY A 54 4.52 -6.77 -7.06
CA GLY A 54 4.18 -5.41 -7.47
C GLY A 54 3.90 -4.43 -6.33
N GLU A 55 3.66 -4.93 -5.13
CA GLU A 55 3.52 -4.12 -3.93
C GLU A 55 4.37 -4.75 -2.83
N GLU A 56 5.52 -4.12 -2.55
CA GLU A 56 6.26 -4.41 -1.33
C GLU A 56 5.30 -4.13 -0.16
N TRP A 57 5.06 -5.14 0.67
CA TRP A 57 4.15 -5.02 1.80
C TRP A 57 4.60 -3.86 2.70
N GLN A 58 3.66 -2.96 3.04
CA GLN A 58 3.89 -1.85 3.96
C GLN A 58 2.87 -1.88 5.10
N PRO A 59 3.27 -1.50 6.33
CA PRO A 59 2.34 -1.38 7.45
C PRO A 59 1.28 -0.30 7.18
N ALA A 60 0.04 -0.53 7.61
CA ALA A 60 -1.03 0.45 7.44
C ALA A 60 -0.68 1.76 8.18
N GLY A 61 -0.67 2.88 7.44
CA GLY A 61 -0.35 4.22 7.97
C GLY A 61 1.15 4.52 8.12
N ALA A 62 2.02 3.72 7.49
CA ALA A 62 3.44 4.01 7.40
C ALA A 62 4.05 3.41 6.13
N SER A 63 5.13 4.03 5.65
CA SER A 63 5.86 3.60 4.46
C SER A 63 7.36 3.53 4.75
N TYR A 64 8.06 2.63 4.07
CA TYR A 64 9.51 2.63 4.09
C TYR A 64 10.05 3.64 3.08
N TYR A 65 10.86 4.60 3.53
CA TYR A 65 11.64 5.52 2.70
C TYR A 65 13.12 5.33 3.03
N ASP A 66 13.94 5.01 2.03
CA ASP A 66 15.38 4.71 2.21
C ASP A 66 15.66 3.67 3.32
N SER A 67 14.81 2.63 3.39
CA SER A 67 14.84 1.59 4.44
C SER A 67 14.50 2.08 5.86
N GLU A 68 14.08 3.34 6.03
CA GLU A 68 13.56 3.87 7.29
C GLU A 68 12.04 3.87 7.29
N LEU A 69 11.44 3.48 8.42
CA LEU A 69 9.99 3.51 8.59
C LEU A 69 9.55 4.95 8.86
N VAL A 70 8.81 5.54 7.92
CA VAL A 70 8.21 6.86 8.05
C VAL A 70 6.71 6.70 8.29
N LEU A 71 6.21 7.27 9.40
CA LEU A 71 4.78 7.32 9.65
C LEU A 71 4.14 8.25 8.63
N ASP A 72 3.07 7.80 7.98
CA ASP A 72 2.32 8.69 7.12
C ASP A 72 1.77 9.82 8.00
N PRO A 73 1.90 11.08 7.56
CA PRO A 73 1.20 12.17 8.20
C PRO A 73 -0.27 11.78 8.31
N VAL A 74 -0.90 11.99 9.47
CA VAL A 74 -2.34 11.74 9.62
C VAL A 74 -3.04 12.54 8.52
N GLN A 75 -3.47 11.84 7.46
CA GLN A 75 -4.13 12.48 6.32
C GLN A 75 -5.53 12.85 6.79
N ARG A 76 -5.65 14.05 7.36
CA ARG A 76 -6.94 14.65 7.71
C ARG A 76 -7.80 14.88 6.47
N LEU A 77 -7.16 15.04 5.31
CA LEU A 77 -7.79 15.29 4.02
C LEU A 77 -7.97 13.98 3.25
N ASN A 78 -9.14 13.78 2.67
CA ASN A 78 -9.36 12.72 1.69
C ASN A 78 -8.67 13.06 0.36
N LEU A 79 -8.68 12.12 -0.60
CA LEU A 79 -8.01 12.31 -1.89
C LEU A 79 -8.53 13.53 -2.67
N GLU A 80 -9.84 13.73 -2.71
CA GLU A 80 -10.47 14.85 -3.44
C GLU A 80 -10.03 16.20 -2.86
N GLN A 81 -10.05 16.33 -1.53
CA GLN A 81 -9.59 17.52 -0.83
C GLN A 81 -8.10 17.80 -1.04
N ARG A 82 -7.27 16.75 -1.13
CA ARG A 82 -5.85 16.90 -1.46
C ARG A 82 -5.65 17.42 -2.87
N LEU A 83 -6.40 16.90 -3.84
CA LEU A 83 -6.34 17.36 -5.23
C LEU A 83 -6.79 18.82 -5.32
N GLU A 84 -7.89 19.17 -4.65
CA GLU A 84 -8.37 20.54 -4.57
C GLU A 84 -7.30 21.48 -3.97
N MET A 85 -6.58 21.05 -2.93
CA MET A 85 -5.50 21.84 -2.33
C MET A 85 -4.36 22.10 -3.31
N LEU A 86 -3.96 21.11 -4.13
CA LEU A 86 -2.93 21.28 -5.16
C LEU A 86 -3.35 22.28 -6.23
N ASP A 87 -4.64 22.33 -6.57
CA ASP A 87 -5.18 23.17 -7.64
C ASP A 87 -5.58 24.58 -7.17
N THR A 88 -5.79 24.80 -5.87
CA THR A 88 -6.35 26.06 -5.35
C THR A 88 -5.42 26.79 -4.38
N HIS A 89 -4.55 26.09 -3.65
CA HIS A 89 -3.81 26.71 -2.55
C HIS A 89 -2.63 27.58 -3.05
N PRO A 90 -2.43 28.80 -2.51
CA PRO A 90 -1.36 29.69 -2.96
C PRO A 90 0.06 29.12 -2.84
N LEU A 91 0.28 28.17 -1.92
CA LEU A 91 1.54 27.42 -1.81
C LEU A 91 1.94 26.75 -3.13
N PHE A 92 0.95 26.23 -3.88
CA PHE A 92 1.18 25.51 -5.14
C PHE A 92 0.90 26.40 -6.36
N THR A 93 -0.13 27.24 -6.29
CA THR A 93 -0.61 28.02 -7.45
C THR A 93 -0.01 29.42 -7.54
N SER A 94 0.54 29.95 -6.43
CA SER A 94 0.94 31.36 -6.27
C SER A 94 -0.19 32.38 -6.46
N ARG A 95 -1.44 31.95 -6.41
CA ARG A 95 -2.63 32.79 -6.64
C ARG A 95 -3.65 32.63 -5.53
N CYS A 96 -4.37 33.70 -5.23
CA CYS A 96 -5.48 33.64 -4.28
C CYS A 96 -6.64 32.83 -4.89
N PRO A 97 -7.23 31.85 -4.18
CA PRO A 97 -8.34 31.06 -4.70
C PRO A 97 -9.63 31.86 -4.92
N ASN A 98 -9.79 33.02 -4.27
CA ASN A 98 -11.02 33.82 -4.36
C ASN A 98 -10.94 34.93 -5.42
N CYS A 99 -9.80 35.62 -5.54
CA CYS A 99 -9.68 36.77 -6.46
C CYS A 99 -8.56 36.63 -7.50
N GLU A 100 -7.88 35.48 -7.55
CA GLU A 100 -6.81 35.11 -8.51
C GLU A 100 -5.57 36.02 -8.54
N MET A 101 -5.55 37.03 -7.66
CA MET A 101 -4.42 37.95 -7.54
C MET A 101 -3.18 37.20 -7.06
N PRO A 102 -1.99 37.58 -7.54
CA PRO A 102 -0.74 36.95 -7.12
C PRO A 102 -0.56 37.06 -5.61
N VAL A 103 -0.25 35.93 -4.98
CA VAL A 103 0.17 35.86 -3.57
C VAL A 103 1.70 35.81 -3.54
N PRO A 104 2.38 36.52 -2.62
CA PRO A 104 3.83 36.48 -2.51
C PRO A 104 4.33 35.03 -2.44
N LYS A 105 5.42 34.75 -3.15
CA LYS A 105 6.05 33.42 -3.10
C LYS A 105 6.53 33.13 -1.69
N ALA A 106 6.42 31.86 -1.30
CA ALA A 106 6.88 31.37 -0.01
C ALA A 106 8.31 31.85 0.28
N THR A 107 8.46 32.64 1.34
CA THR A 107 9.75 32.93 1.95
C THR A 107 10.08 31.83 2.96
N GLU A 108 11.37 31.63 3.29
CA GLU A 108 11.75 30.62 4.28
C GLU A 108 11.00 30.85 5.60
N GLY A 109 10.26 29.84 6.06
CA GLY A 109 9.47 29.90 7.29
C GLY A 109 8.09 30.56 7.15
N GLN A 110 7.59 30.80 5.93
CA GLN A 110 6.23 31.28 5.72
C GLN A 110 5.20 30.20 6.06
N ILE A 111 4.30 30.52 6.99
CA ILE A 111 3.23 29.63 7.49
C ILE A 111 1.84 30.10 7.04
N HIS A 112 1.69 31.36 6.62
CA HIS A 112 0.41 31.95 6.25
C HIS A 112 0.45 32.52 4.82
N TRP A 113 -0.65 32.31 4.07
CA TRP A 113 -0.81 32.75 2.68
C TRP A 113 -1.97 33.74 2.49
N ASP A 114 -2.08 34.71 3.40
CA ASP A 114 -3.19 35.67 3.37
C ASP A 114 -3.18 36.57 2.13
N CYS A 115 -4.35 36.74 1.54
CA CYS A 115 -4.56 37.60 0.39
C CYS A 115 -4.81 39.05 0.84
N GLY A 116 -3.84 39.93 0.57
CA GLY A 116 -3.97 41.37 0.82
C GLY A 116 -4.99 42.12 -0.08
N HIS A 117 -5.66 41.44 -1.01
CA HIS A 117 -6.59 42.07 -1.96
C HIS A 117 -8.07 41.81 -1.64
N CYS A 118 -8.44 40.56 -1.34
CA CYS A 118 -9.83 40.20 -1.05
C CYS A 118 -10.06 39.73 0.40
N GLY A 119 -9.02 39.72 1.24
CA GLY A 119 -9.12 39.32 2.64
C GLY A 119 -9.31 37.81 2.87
N TRP A 120 -9.04 36.98 1.85
CA TRP A 120 -8.95 35.53 2.05
C TRP A 120 -7.73 35.23 2.94
N ALA A 121 -7.90 34.39 3.96
CA ALA A 121 -6.83 34.01 4.89
C ALA A 121 -6.66 32.49 4.89
N ASP A 122 -5.42 32.04 5.04
CA ASP A 122 -5.14 30.61 5.15
C ASP A 122 -5.21 30.16 6.61
N ASP A 123 -6.32 29.51 6.97
CA ASP A 123 -6.59 29.00 8.32
C ASP A 123 -6.05 27.57 8.53
N SER A 124 -5.16 27.09 7.66
CA SER A 124 -4.60 25.73 7.73
C SER A 124 -3.58 25.60 8.89
N LEU A 125 -4.00 24.99 10.01
CA LEU A 125 -3.14 24.53 11.13
C LEU A 125 -3.19 23.01 11.36
#